data_AF-A0P7S3-F1
#
_entry.id   AF-A0P7S3-F1
#
_cell.length_a   1.000
_cell.length_b   1.000
_cell.length_c   1.000
_cell.angle_alpha   90.00
_cell.angle_beta   90.00
_cell.angle_gamma   90.00
#
_symmetry.space_group_name_H-M   'P 1'
#
loop_
_entity.id
_entity.type
_entity.pdbx_description
1 polymer ?
#
loop_
_entity_poly.entity_id
_entity_poly.type
_entity_poly.pdbx_seq_one_letter_code
_entity_poly.pdbx_strand_id
1 'polypeptide(L)' 'MKEKGLSIEKVLKELESIVNKMEEDNLNLEDSLSSYEKGISLVKLAQENLKKIEQRVQILSKNDEIIEFNPDD' A
#
# COMPACT_ATOMS: atom_id res chain seq x y z
N MET A 1 4.84 -4.58 18.97
CA MET A 1 3.60 -5.32 18.64
C MET A 1 3.30 -4.97 17.20
N LYS A 2 3.71 -5.81 16.23
CA LYS A 2 3.66 -5.46 14.79
C LYS A 2 2.28 -4.93 14.42
N GLU A 3 2.20 -3.63 14.15
CA GLU A 3 0.96 -2.95 13.82
C GLU A 3 0.30 -3.69 12.66
N LYS A 4 -0.89 -4.22 12.92
CA LYS A 4 -1.71 -4.98 11.98
C LYS A 4 -2.40 -4.05 10.98
N GLY A 5 -1.76 -2.94 10.63
CA GLY A 5 -2.09 -2.14 9.46
C GLY A 5 -1.73 -2.93 8.21
N LEU A 6 -2.43 -2.66 7.10
CA LEU A 6 -1.97 -3.12 5.79
C LEU A 6 -0.54 -2.57 5.58
N SER A 7 0.47 -3.41 5.80
CA SER A 7 1.85 -3.01 5.53
C SER A 7 1.99 -2.75 4.04
N ILE A 8 2.88 -1.82 3.67
CA ILE A 8 3.08 -1.47 2.26
C ILE A 8 3.47 -2.71 1.45
N GLU A 9 4.22 -3.65 2.03
CA GLU A 9 4.59 -4.89 1.35
C GLU A 9 3.37 -5.77 1.04
N LYS A 10 2.35 -5.78 1.91
CA LYS A 10 1.11 -6.51 1.64
C LYS A 10 0.32 -5.87 0.51
N VAL A 11 0.26 -4.55 0.45
CA VAL A 11 -0.44 -3.83 -0.63
C VAL A 11 0.25 -4.08 -1.96
N LEU A 12 1.59 -4.04 -1.98
CA LEU A 12 2.37 -4.35 -3.18
C LEU A 12 2.16 -5.79 -3.66
N LYS A 13 2.19 -6.77 -2.75
CA LYS A 13 1.88 -8.17 -3.09
C LYS A 13 0.47 -8.35 -3.66
N GLU A 14 -0.50 -7.65 -3.11
CA GLU A 14 -1.88 -7.76 -3.59
C GLU A 14 -2.06 -7.08 -4.96
N LEU A 15 -1.36 -5.98 -5.21
CA LEU A 15 -1.29 -5.36 -6.54
C LEU A 15 -0.62 -6.26 -7.57
N GLU A 16 0.51 -6.91 -7.23
CA GLU A 16 1.15 -7.91 -8.10
C GLU A 16 0.20 -9.06 -8.45
N SER A 17 -0.54 -9.57 -7.46
CA SER A 17 -1.54 -10.61 -7.70
C SER A 17 -2.66 -10.16 -8.64
N ILE A 18 -3.07 -8.90 -8.56
CA ILE A 18 -4.10 -8.34 -9.44
C ILE A 18 -3.56 -8.21 -10.87
N VAL A 19 -2.32 -7.71 -11.02
CA VAL A 19 -1.67 -7.59 -12.34
C VAL A 19 -1.52 -8.97 -12.98
N ASN A 20 -1.02 -9.97 -12.24
CA ASN A 20 -0.89 -11.33 -12.74
C ASN A 20 -2.24 -11.91 -13.19
N LYS A 21 -3.32 -11.65 -12.45
CA LYS A 21 -4.67 -12.09 -12.83
C LYS A 21 -5.15 -11.39 -14.11
N MET A 22 -4.82 -10.11 -14.28
CA MET A 22 -5.17 -9.33 -15.47
C MET A 22 -4.38 -9.75 -16.72
N GLU A 23 -3.24 -10.42 -16.55
CA GLU A 23 -2.44 -10.99 -17.64
C GLU A 23 -2.91 -12.39 -18.08
N GLU A 24 -3.88 -12.99 -17.40
CA GLU A 24 -4.44 -14.29 -17.78
C GLU A 24 -5.29 -14.17 -19.06
N ASP A 25 -4.96 -14.96 -20.08
CA ASP A 25 -5.62 -14.94 -21.41
C ASP A 25 -7.15 -15.18 -21.39
N ASN A 26 -7.69 -15.72 -20.30
CA ASN A 26 -9.10 -16.10 -20.16
C ASN A 26 -9.89 -15.17 -19.22
N LEU A 27 -9.35 -14.01 -18.85
CA LEU A 27 -10.07 -13.08 -17.99
C LEU A 27 -11.23 -12.44 -18.77
N ASN A 28 -12.45 -12.64 -18.30
CA ASN A 28 -13.61 -11.99 -18.91
C ASN A 28 -13.66 -10.49 -18.54
N LEU A 29 -14.52 -9.74 -19.24
CA LEU A 29 -14.62 -8.30 -19.08
C LEU A 29 -15.05 -7.88 -17.66
N GLU A 30 -15.97 -8.62 -17.04
CA GLU A 30 -16.48 -8.31 -15.71
C GLU A 30 -15.38 -8.52 -14.64
N ASP A 31 -14.64 -9.62 -14.74
CA ASP A 31 -13.49 -9.90 -13.88
C ASP A 31 -12.35 -8.91 -14.10
N SER A 32 -12.14 -8.46 -15.34
CA SER A 32 -11.17 -7.41 -15.68
C SER A 32 -11.54 -6.08 -15.01
N LEU A 33 -12.81 -5.70 -15.07
CA LEU A 33 -13.32 -4.48 -14.45
C LEU A 33 -13.17 -4.55 -12.92
N SER A 34 -13.55 -5.68 -12.32
CA SER A 34 -13.42 -5.90 -10.87
C SER A 34 -11.95 -5.85 -10.41
N SER A 35 -11.05 -6.46 -11.17
CA SER A 35 -9.60 -6.45 -10.88
C SER A 35 -9.04 -5.03 -10.95
N TYR A 36 -9.44 -4.25 -11.95
CA TYR A 36 -9.06 -2.85 -12.09
C TYR A 36 -9.57 -1.98 -10.92
N GLU A 37 -10.85 -2.08 -10.57
CA GLU A 37 -11.43 -1.33 -9.43
C GLU A 37 -10.72 -1.64 -8.11
N LYS A 38 -10.42 -2.92 -7.89
CA LYS A 38 -9.67 -3.37 -6.71
C LYS A 38 -8.24 -2.80 -6.71
N GLY A 39 -7.56 -2.83 -7.86
CA GLY A 39 -6.22 -2.26 -8.02
C GLY A 39 -6.19 -0.76 -7.72
N ILE A 40 -7.12 0.01 -8.27
CA ILE A 40 -7.24 1.46 -8.01
C ILE A 40 -7.48 1.74 -6.53
N SER A 41 -8.32 0.94 -5.87
CA SER A 41 -8.63 1.10 -4.45
C SER A 41 -7.40 0.84 -3.58
N LEU A 42 -6.61 -0.20 -3.89
CA LEU A 42 -5.37 -0.51 -3.19
C LEU A 42 -4.29 0.57 -3.37
N VAL A 43 -4.13 1.10 -4.59
CA VAL A 43 -3.19 2.20 -4.85
C VAL A 43 -3.55 3.44 -4.04
N LYS A 44 -4.83 3.83 -4.01
CA LYS A 44 -5.29 4.96 -3.19
C LYS A 44 -4.99 4.76 -1.71
N LEU A 45 -5.27 3.56 -1.19
CA LEU A 45 -4.98 3.23 0.21
C LEU A 45 -3.47 3.30 0.52
N ALA A 46 -2.61 2.79 -0.37
CA ALA A 46 -1.16 2.90 -0.21
C ALA A 46 -0.70 4.35 -0.15
N GLN A 47 -1.20 5.19 -1.07
CA GLN A 47 -0.86 6.62 -1.10
C GLN A 47 -1.29 7.34 0.18
N GLU A 48 -2.48 7.06 0.69
CA GLU A 48 -2.96 7.64 1.95
C GLU A 48 -2.10 7.22 3.15
N ASN A 49 -1.71 5.95 3.21
CA ASN A 49 -0.85 5.45 4.28
C ASN A 49 0.55 6.06 4.21
N LEU A 50 1.15 6.14 3.02
CA LEU A 50 2.45 6.80 2.83
C LEU A 50 2.39 8.27 3.24
N LYS A 51 1.33 8.99 2.86
CA LYS A 51 1.15 10.39 3.26
C LYS A 51 1.06 10.57 4.78
N LYS A 52 0.40 9.65 5.50
CA LYS A 52 0.36 9.67 6.97
C LYS A 52 1.74 9.45 7.58
N ILE A 53 2.51 8.52 7.03
CA ILE A 53 3.89 8.25 7.47
C ILE A 53 4.77 9.48 7.22
N GLU A 54 4.71 10.07 6.03
CA GLU A 54 5.46 11.29 5.69
C GLU A 54 5.10 12.45 6.63
N GLN A 55 3.82 12.66 6.93
CA GLN A 55 3.39 13.68 7.89
C GLN A 55 3.95 13.42 9.29
N ARG A 56 3.94 12.17 9.75
CA ARG A 56 4.52 11.79 11.04
C ARG A 56 6.02 12.06 11.07
N VAL A 57 6.75 11.68 10.03
CA VAL A 57 8.19 11.97 9.89
C VAL A 57 8.43 13.48 9.93
N GLN A 58 7.67 14.28 9.19
CA GLN A 58 7.80 15.73 9.17
C GLN A 58 7.56 16.39 10.54
N ILE A 59 6.59 15.90 11.32
CA ILE A 59 6.32 16.41 12.67
C ILE A 59 7.50 16.09 13.60
N LEU A 60 8.02 14.86 13.54
CA LEU A 60 9.16 14.43 14.35
C LEU A 60 10.43 15.24 14.01
N SER A 61 10.75 15.40 12.73
CA SER A 61 11.89 16.21 12.28
C SER A 61 11.80 17.69 12.65
N LYS A 62 10.60 18.25 12.83
CA LYS A 62 10.41 19.66 13.23
C LYS A 62 10.57 19.90 14.73
N ASN A 63 10.47 18.85 15.55
CA ASN A 63 10.58 18.93 17.00
C ASN A 63 12.00 18.60 17.52
N ASP A 64 13.01 18.52 16.64
CA ASP A 64 14.39 18.06 16.92
C ASP A 64 14.49 16.64 17.55
N GLU A 65 13.37 15.92 17.64
CA GLU A 65 13.34 14.50 18.00
C GLU A 65 13.61 13.68 16.74
N ILE A 66 14.89 13.41 16.47
CA ILE A 66 15.29 12.37 15.51
C ILE A 66 14.89 11.02 16.12
N ILE A 67 13.72 10.53 15.75
CA ILE A 67 13.36 9.14 16.01
C ILE A 67 14.05 8.30 14.94
N GLU A 68 15.07 7.53 15.34
CA GLU A 68 15.67 6.53 14.46
C GLU A 68 14.58 5.58 13.95
N PHE A 69 14.49 5.46 12.62
CA PHE A 69 13.61 4.50 11.99
C PHE A 69 14.13 3.09 12.29
N ASN A 70 13.45 2.36 13.19
CA ASN A 70 13.73 0.96 13.46
C ASN A 70 12.73 0.09 12.65
N PRO A 71 13.19 -0.64 11.61
CA PRO A 71 12.31 -1.43 10.73
C PRO A 71 11.68 -2.66 11.41
N ASP A 72 12.00 -2.95 12.68
CA ASP A 72 11.51 -4.14 13.40
C ASP A 72 10.33 -3.88 14.37
N ASP A 73 9.86 -2.64 14.55
CA ASP A 73 8.69 -2.28 15.39
C ASP A 73 7.33 -2.34 14.66
#